data_AF-A0A150QYS0-F1
#
_entry.id   AF-A0A150QYS0-F1
#
_cell.length_a   1.000
_cell.length_b   1.000
_cell.length_c   1.000
_cell.angle_alpha   90.00
_cell.angle_beta   90.00
_cell.angle_gamma   90.00
#
_symmetry.space_group_name_H-M   'P 1'
#
loop_
_entity.id
_entity.type
_entity.pdbx_description
1 polymer ?
#
loop_
_entity_poly.entity_id
_entity_poly.type
_entity_poly.pdbx_seq_one_letter_code
_entity_poly.pdbx_strand_id
1 'polypeptide(L)' 'MFLQAIQRSIVFSGTDLEKIAREHALAGGAIMNVIRYASLQALREGGRPLTVEDLLQGIRKEYAKQGKAG' A
#
# COMPACT_ATOMS: atom_id res chain seq x y z
N MET A 1 10.72 17.34 13.76
CA MET A 1 9.44 16.58 13.85
C MET A 1 9.08 15.87 12.54
N PHE A 2 9.19 16.52 11.36
CA PHE A 2 8.83 15.91 10.06
C PHE A 2 9.71 14.70 9.66
N LEU A 3 11.03 14.75 9.91
CA LEU A 3 11.94 13.63 9.60
C LEU A 3 11.71 12.38 10.48
N GLN A 4 11.17 12.52 11.69
CA GLN A 4 10.92 11.37 12.56
C GLN A 4 9.66 10.57 12.18
N ALA A 5 8.77 11.14 11.37
CA ALA A 5 7.57 10.44 10.90
C ALA A 5 7.88 9.38 9.81
N ILE A 6 9.01 9.51 9.09
CA ILE A 6 9.38 8.62 7.99
C ILE A 6 10.08 7.35 8.49
N GLN A 7 10.54 7.32 9.74
CA GLN A 7 11.41 6.26 10.26
C GLN A 7 10.68 5.09 10.94
N ARG A 8 9.47 4.71 10.49
CA ARG A 8 8.67 3.67 11.15
C ARG A 8 8.48 2.42 10.30
N SER A 9 8.56 1.30 11.01
CA SER A 9 8.71 -0.05 10.48
C SER A 9 7.54 -0.48 9.61
N ILE A 10 7.82 -1.49 8.79
CA ILE A 10 6.84 -2.27 8.08
C ILE A 10 6.40 -3.43 8.99
N VAL A 11 5.10 -3.71 9.07
CA VAL A 11 4.52 -4.83 9.84
C VAL A 11 3.89 -5.83 8.88
N PHE A 12 4.67 -6.19 7.86
CA PHE A 12 4.38 -7.29 6.94
C PHE A 12 5.69 -7.96 6.53
N SER A 13 5.62 -9.25 6.29
CA SER A 13 6.75 -10.09 5.93
C SER A 13 6.95 -10.16 4.41
N GLY A 14 8.10 -10.67 3.96
CA GLY A 14 8.30 -11.02 2.56
C GLY A 14 7.28 -12.04 2.05
N THR A 15 6.87 -12.99 2.90
CA THR A 15 5.83 -13.98 2.57
C THR A 15 4.47 -13.33 2.29
N ASP A 16 4.13 -12.26 3.01
CA ASP A 16 2.91 -11.49 2.74
C ASP A 16 2.97 -10.82 1.37
N LEU A 17 4.13 -10.25 1.01
CA LEU A 17 4.34 -9.65 -0.30
C LEU A 17 4.27 -10.68 -1.43
N GLU A 18 4.83 -11.87 -1.24
CA GLU A 18 4.73 -12.96 -2.22
C GLU A 18 3.28 -13.41 -2.42
N LYS A 19 2.50 -13.50 -1.33
CA LYS A 19 1.08 -13.84 -1.41
C LYS A 19 0.31 -12.78 -2.19
N ILE A 20 0.51 -11.50 -1.87
CA ILE A 20 -0.11 -10.37 -2.59
C ILE A 20 0.29 -10.40 -4.08
N ALA A 21 1.56 -10.63 -4.39
CA ALA A 21 2.05 -10.67 -5.77
C ALA A 21 1.43 -11.82 -6.58
N ARG A 22 1.17 -12.97 -5.95
CA ARG A 22 0.47 -14.11 -6.57
C ARG A 22 -1.01 -13.85 -6.79
N GLU A 23 -1.68 -13.21 -5.82
CA GLU A 23 -3.13 -12.99 -5.85
C GLU A 23 -3.54 -11.75 -6.67
N HIS A 24 -2.64 -10.78 -6.81
CA HIS A 24 -2.91 -9.50 -7.43
C HIS A 24 -1.86 -9.13 -8.48
N ALA A 25 -2.12 -9.54 -9.73
CA ALA A 25 -1.35 -9.06 -10.87
C ALA A 25 -1.62 -7.55 -11.08
N LEU A 26 -0.57 -6.74 -10.94
CA LEU A 26 -0.62 -5.28 -11.06
C LEU A 26 0.50 -4.80 -11.97
N ALA A 27 0.21 -3.79 -12.80
CA ALA A 27 1.24 -3.08 -13.55
C ALA A 27 2.15 -2.26 -12.61
N GLY A 28 3.39 -1.98 -13.03
CA GLY A 28 4.36 -1.23 -12.21
C GLY A 28 3.83 0.13 -11.72
N GLY A 29 3.10 0.86 -12.56
CA GLY A 29 2.45 2.12 -12.16
C GLY A 29 1.36 1.93 -11.10
N ALA A 30 0.59 0.85 -11.18
CA ALA A 30 -0.42 0.48 -10.19
C ALA A 30 0.23 0.14 -8.84
N ILE A 31 1.33 -0.61 -8.83
CA ILE A 31 2.10 -0.91 -7.61
C ILE A 31 2.55 0.38 -6.92
N MET A 32 3.11 1.34 -7.68
CA MET A 32 3.52 2.63 -7.13
C MET A 32 2.34 3.41 -6.51
N ASN A 33 1.16 3.34 -7.12
CA ASN A 33 -0.04 3.97 -6.59
C ASN A 33 -0.53 3.31 -5.30
N VAL A 34 -0.47 1.98 -5.21
CA VAL A 34 -0.79 1.21 -3.99
C VAL A 34 0.13 1.61 -2.85
N ILE A 35 1.45 1.58 -3.06
CA ILE A 35 2.44 1.94 -2.04
C ILE A 35 2.24 3.40 -1.59
N ARG A 36 2.10 4.33 -2.55
CA ARG A 36 1.85 5.75 -2.24
C ARG A 36 0.59 5.92 -1.38
N TYR A 37 -0.49 5.23 -1.73
CA TYR A 37 -1.73 5.30 -0.98
C TYR A 37 -1.53 4.78 0.45
N ALA A 38 -0.96 3.58 0.60
CA ALA A 38 -0.69 2.98 1.90
C ALA A 38 0.18 3.89 2.78
N SER A 39 1.24 4.47 2.22
CA SER A 39 2.12 5.40 2.95
C SER A 39 1.37 6.67 3.40
N LEU A 40 0.51 7.24 2.57
CA LEU A 40 -0.28 8.41 2.95
C LEU A 40 -1.28 8.09 4.06
N GLN A 41 -1.90 6.91 4.04
CA GLN A 41 -2.82 6.49 5.11
C GLN A 41 -2.08 6.34 6.44
N ALA A 42 -0.94 5.65 6.43
CA ALA A 42 -0.08 5.49 7.60
C ALA A 42 0.38 6.85 8.18
N LEU A 43 0.74 7.80 7.31
CA LEU A 43 1.12 9.16 7.71
C LEU A 43 -0.05 9.94 8.33
N ARG A 44 -1.25 9.85 7.76
CA ARG A 44 -2.46 10.51 8.29
C ARG A 44 -2.82 10.03 9.69
N GLU A 45 -2.50 8.78 10.02
CA GLU A 45 -2.77 8.16 11.32
C GLU A 45 -1.60 8.32 12.31
N GLY A 46 -0.91 9.47 12.25
CA GLY A 46 0.19 9.78 13.16
C GLY A 46 1.49 9.06 12.81
N GLY A 47 1.67 8.69 11.55
CA GLY A 47 2.85 7.97 11.07
C GLY A 47 2.96 6.60 11.72
N ARG A 48 1.87 5.84 11.78
CA ARG A 48 1.94 4.46 12.28
C ARG A 48 2.70 3.55 11.29
N PRO A 49 3.16 2.37 11.72
CA PRO A 49 3.71 1.37 10.81
C PRO A 49 2.75 0.99 9.68
N LEU A 50 3.31 0.66 8.52
CA LEU A 50 2.58 0.13 7.37
C LEU A 50 2.17 -1.33 7.63
N THR A 51 0.94 -1.68 7.24
CA THR A 51 0.36 -3.00 7.44
C THR A 51 -0.05 -3.66 6.12
N VAL A 52 -0.28 -4.98 6.13
CA VAL A 52 -0.85 -5.70 4.98
C VAL A 52 -2.19 -5.08 4.55
N GLU A 53 -3.03 -4.67 5.50
CA GLU A 53 -4.35 -4.10 5.18
C GLU A 53 -4.25 -2.78 4.41
N ASP A 54 -3.24 -1.95 4.68
CA ASP A 54 -3.01 -0.71 3.91
C ASP A 54 -2.71 -1.02 2.44
N LEU A 55 -1.92 -2.07 2.19
CA LEU A 55 -1.63 -2.55 0.83
C LEU A 55 -2.90 -3.06 0.17
N LEU A 56 -3.67 -3.92 0.84
CA LEU A 56 -4.93 -4.46 0.29
C LEU A 56 -5.95 -3.35 -0.03
N GLN A 57 -6.07 -2.33 0.81
CA GLN A 57 -6.92 -1.17 0.52
C GLN A 57 -6.44 -0.38 -0.70
N GLY A 58 -5.12 -0.18 -0.84
CA GLY A 58 -4.54 0.44 -2.02
C GLY A 58 -4.86 -0.34 -3.29
N ILE A 59 -4.75 -1.67 -3.25
CA ILE A 59 -5.04 -2.57 -4.38
C ILE A 59 -6.50 -2.48 -4.78
N ARG A 60 -7.43 -2.61 -3.82
CA ARG A 60 -8.88 -2.47 -4.05
C ARG A 60 -9.20 -1.12 -4.70
N LYS A 61 -8.55 -0.04 -4.26
CA LYS A 61 -8.73 1.30 -4.83
C LYS A 61 -8.24 1.39 -6.27
N GLU A 62 -7.14 0.75 -6.61
CA GLU A 62 -6.61 0.78 -7.98
C GLU A 62 -7.48 -0.05 -8.94
N TYR A 63 -7.97 -1.22 -8.50
CA TYR A 63 -8.95 -1.98 -9.27
C TYR A 63 -10.25 -1.21 -9.50
N ALA A 64 -10.74 -0.50 -8.48
CA ALA A 64 -11.94 0.32 -8.62
C ALA A 64 -11.76 1.48 -9.62
N LYS A 65 -10.54 1.99 -9.81
CA LYS A 65 -10.27 3.00 -10.85
C LYS A 65 -10.29 2.39 -12.25
N GLN A 66 -9.72 1.19 -12.41
CA GLN A 66 -9.72 0.48 -13.68
C GLN A 66 -11.15 0.09 -14.10
N GLY A 67 -11.97 -0.38 -13.15
CA GLY A 67 -13.38 -0.72 -13.41
C GLY A 67 -14.30 0.49 -13.66
N LYS A 68 -13.87 1.72 -13.32
CA LYS A 68 -14.57 2.97 -13.65
C LYS A 68 -14.14 3.60 -14.98
N ALA A 69 -13.07 3.08 -15.58
CA ALA A 69 -12.54 3.53 -16.85
C ALA A 69 -13.07 2.72 -18.05
N GLY A 70 -14.07 1.85 -17.81
CA GLY A 70 -14.83 1.11 -18.82
C GLY A 70 -16.18 1.73 -19.10
#